data_AF-A0AAW5SNM9-F1
#
_entry.id   AF-A0AAW5SNM9-F1
#
_cell.length_a   1.000
_cell.length_b   1.000
_cell.length_c   1.000
_cell.angle_alpha   90.00
_cell.angle_beta   90.00
_cell.angle_gamma   90.00
#
_symmetry.space_group_name_H-M   'P 1'
#
loop_
_entity.id
_entity.type
_entity.pdbx_description
1 polymer ?
#
loop_
_entity_poly.entity_id
_entity_poly.type
_entity_poly.pdbx_seq_one_letter_code
_entity_poly.pdbx_strand_id
1 'polypeptide(L)'
;MTPPTVGQAEAWSPGALGRLADGWDRNARFVCAHADSLASEFSFWTGAGADMARERAKSIVATADTLSRALVLAAAAARDGAAQISAARADVMAVVSAARTEGFAVHDAGSVAVHAPPSPLLVALSGGVPSVAVEMLTVRAAELTGRLTEALNRLGAADADAAADIAGAFAIPAAGGQAAADAGVVAAWPISSQDRIADQIAAMTPEQRQRLVEEFPSQVGNTDGIPWEMRVEANRTNVAQAVLREPDPQRLAVYRELLGEIDDPAGGPARLDRQVLAFDPGRSSLVELHGNVASASSVAVLVPGLNTTITGSAANAGTARRFVSATRGDVAAITYLGGPFPRGDNVVGGLAAAADPRFALDMAPRLVAFTEDVDRTVDSTGRRIPVTVVGHSYGGSIVGTAEALGMTSDRTMYVAAAGAGVGVREPDDWHNRNPHVLRFSMTPPGDFIAAVQGIPGGPHGADPDEMPGVIRLPAGRYDDGRPMAGPSAHSDVLNAPSDAWRAILGVITGDIGRDRATSRQPG
;
A
#
# COMPACT_ATOMS: atom_id res chain seq x y z
N MET A 1 28.89 0.73 -12.00
CA MET A 1 29.18 2.17 -12.19
C MET A 1 30.16 2.62 -11.12
N THR A 2 30.99 3.62 -11.39
CA THR A 2 31.91 4.18 -10.38
C THR A 2 31.11 5.02 -9.37
N PRO A 3 31.30 4.83 -8.06
CA PRO A 3 30.58 5.63 -7.07
C PRO A 3 30.94 7.12 -7.16
N PRO A 4 30.03 8.02 -6.78
CA PRO A 4 30.30 9.45 -6.76
C PRO A 4 31.44 9.79 -5.78
N THR A 5 32.15 10.88 -6.04
CA THR A 5 33.15 11.44 -5.11
C THR A 5 32.51 12.32 -4.03
N VAL A 6 33.25 12.64 -2.98
CA VAL A 6 32.79 13.55 -1.92
C VAL A 6 32.44 14.93 -2.48
N GLY A 7 33.28 15.49 -3.35
CA GLY A 7 33.04 16.77 -4.01
C GLY A 7 31.84 16.75 -4.95
N GLN A 8 31.60 15.63 -5.64
CA GLN A 8 30.35 15.44 -6.40
C GLN A 8 29.14 15.44 -5.46
N ALA A 9 29.18 14.67 -4.37
CA ALA A 9 28.11 14.64 -3.38
C ALA A 9 27.83 16.03 -2.77
N GLU A 10 28.88 16.81 -2.47
CA GLU A 10 28.75 18.19 -1.98
C GLU A 10 28.04 19.10 -3.03
N ALA A 11 28.35 18.94 -4.31
CA ALA A 11 27.81 19.78 -5.40
C ALA A 11 26.40 19.38 -5.88
N TRP A 12 25.97 18.13 -5.65
CA TRP A 12 24.66 17.65 -6.08
C TRP A 12 23.52 18.46 -5.47
N SER A 13 22.51 18.76 -6.30
CA SER A 13 21.31 19.53 -5.93
C SER A 13 20.05 18.73 -6.23
N PRO A 14 19.64 17.80 -5.35
CA PRO A 14 18.47 16.95 -5.59
C PRO A 14 17.18 17.75 -5.81
N GLY A 15 17.07 18.95 -5.25
CA GLY A 15 15.95 19.87 -5.49
C GLY A 15 15.75 20.28 -6.96
N ALA A 16 16.73 20.07 -7.84
CA ALA A 16 16.56 20.24 -9.28
C ALA A 16 15.54 19.25 -9.87
N LEU A 17 15.55 18.00 -9.41
CA LEU A 17 14.58 16.97 -9.82
C LEU A 17 13.15 17.35 -9.38
N GLY A 18 12.98 17.89 -8.17
CA GLY A 18 11.69 18.41 -7.72
C GLY A 18 11.13 19.53 -8.61
N ARG A 19 11.98 20.45 -9.06
CA ARG A 19 11.57 21.51 -10.00
C ARG A 19 11.20 20.97 -11.38
N LEU A 20 11.91 19.93 -11.86
CA LEU A 20 11.58 19.24 -13.10
C LEU A 20 10.22 18.54 -12.99
N ALA A 21 9.99 17.81 -11.90
CA ALA A 21 8.72 17.14 -11.62
C ALA A 21 7.53 18.13 -11.62
N ASP A 22 7.68 19.29 -10.99
CA ASP A 22 6.64 20.33 -11.01
C ASP A 22 6.41 20.90 -12.41
N GLY A 23 7.46 20.99 -13.24
CA GLY A 23 7.36 21.37 -14.65
C GLY A 23 6.61 20.33 -15.48
N TRP A 24 6.93 19.04 -15.31
CA TRP A 24 6.25 17.95 -15.99
C TRP A 24 4.79 17.85 -15.61
N ASP A 25 4.42 17.97 -14.33
CA ASP A 25 3.02 17.99 -13.90
C ASP A 25 2.22 19.14 -14.52
N ARG A 26 2.79 20.34 -14.58
CA ARG A 26 2.14 21.49 -15.24
C ARG A 26 1.93 21.23 -16.73
N ASN A 27 2.95 20.72 -17.42
CA ASN A 27 2.87 20.40 -18.83
C ASN A 27 1.87 19.27 -19.11
N ALA A 28 1.82 18.25 -18.26
CA ALA A 28 0.89 17.13 -18.37
C ALA A 28 -0.56 17.61 -18.28
N ARG A 29 -0.87 18.44 -17.27
CA ARG A 29 -2.20 19.05 -17.12
C ARG A 29 -2.55 19.97 -18.29
N PHE A 30 -1.58 20.74 -18.78
CA PHE A 30 -1.77 21.61 -19.94
C PHE A 30 -2.10 20.82 -21.21
N VAL A 31 -1.35 19.75 -21.51
CA VAL A 31 -1.58 18.88 -22.67
C VAL A 31 -2.94 18.18 -22.56
N CYS A 32 -3.25 17.62 -21.39
CA CYS A 32 -4.55 16.99 -21.11
C CYS A 32 -5.72 17.96 -21.37
N ALA A 33 -5.66 19.19 -20.87
CA ALA A 33 -6.72 20.17 -21.06
C ALA A 33 -6.94 20.55 -22.54
N HIS A 34 -5.87 20.61 -23.35
CA HIS A 34 -6.00 20.86 -24.79
C HIS A 34 -6.56 19.65 -25.55
N ALA A 35 -6.22 18.43 -25.13
CA ALA A 35 -6.78 17.21 -25.70
C ALA A 35 -8.30 17.13 -25.44
N ASP A 36 -8.74 17.46 -24.22
CA ASP A 36 -10.15 17.50 -23.87
C ASP A 36 -10.92 18.56 -24.69
N SER A 37 -10.33 19.73 -24.94
CA SER A 37 -10.93 20.77 -25.80
C SER A 37 -11.12 20.26 -27.23
N LEU A 38 -10.10 19.65 -27.83
CA LEU A 38 -10.15 19.13 -29.20
C LEU A 38 -11.27 18.10 -29.37
N ALA A 39 -11.49 17.23 -28.39
CA ALA A 39 -12.55 16.23 -28.44
C ALA A 39 -13.97 16.85 -28.54
N SER A 40 -14.17 18.07 -28.04
CA SER A 40 -15.47 18.73 -27.95
C SER A 40 -15.93 19.49 -29.21
N GLU A 41 -15.00 19.80 -30.13
CA GLU A 41 -15.22 20.80 -31.20
C GLU A 41 -15.93 20.28 -32.47
N PHE A 42 -16.23 18.98 -32.59
CA PHE A 42 -16.67 18.38 -33.86
C PHE A 42 -18.18 18.15 -34.02
N SER A 43 -19.01 18.73 -33.15
CA SER A 43 -20.46 18.45 -33.13
C SER A 43 -21.24 19.07 -34.30
N PHE A 44 -20.77 20.17 -34.88
CA PHE A 44 -21.48 20.92 -35.93
C PHE A 44 -21.08 20.56 -37.37
N TRP A 45 -20.00 19.80 -37.58
CA TRP A 45 -19.47 19.45 -38.90
C TRP A 45 -19.80 17.99 -39.26
N THR A 46 -20.39 17.74 -40.43
CA THR A 46 -20.82 16.39 -40.85
C THR A 46 -20.29 16.00 -42.24
N GLY A 47 -20.31 14.71 -42.56
CA GLY A 47 -19.83 14.13 -43.82
C GLY A 47 -18.45 13.46 -43.68
N ALA A 48 -18.00 12.78 -44.75
CA ALA A 48 -16.80 11.93 -44.72
C ALA A 48 -15.52 12.67 -44.26
N GLY A 49 -15.35 13.94 -44.62
CA GLY A 49 -14.23 14.77 -44.14
C GLY A 49 -14.28 15.03 -42.63
N ALA A 50 -15.49 15.24 -42.08
CA ALA A 50 -15.69 15.37 -40.64
C ALA A 50 -15.39 14.07 -39.92
N ASP A 51 -15.78 12.92 -40.49
CA ASP A 51 -15.50 11.61 -39.91
C ASP A 51 -13.98 11.31 -39.88
N MET A 52 -13.26 11.59 -40.98
CA MET A 52 -11.80 11.48 -41.01
C MET A 52 -11.12 12.42 -40.00
N ALA A 53 -11.63 13.65 -39.86
CA ALA A 53 -11.09 14.60 -38.88
C ALA A 53 -11.32 14.13 -37.44
N ARG A 54 -12.49 13.56 -37.13
CA ARG A 54 -12.78 12.96 -35.81
C ARG A 54 -11.88 11.79 -35.51
N GLU A 55 -11.66 10.88 -36.45
CA GLU A 55 -10.73 9.76 -36.26
C GLU A 55 -9.29 10.24 -36.02
N ARG A 56 -8.86 11.27 -36.76
CA ARG A 56 -7.55 11.89 -36.52
C ARG A 56 -7.48 12.56 -35.15
N ALA A 57 -8.52 13.27 -34.74
CA ALA A 57 -8.62 13.91 -33.43
C ALA A 57 -8.53 12.87 -32.30
N LYS A 58 -9.24 11.74 -32.40
CA LYS A 58 -9.14 10.61 -31.44
C LYS A 58 -7.69 10.11 -31.30
N SER A 59 -6.99 9.93 -32.42
CA SER A 59 -5.58 9.51 -32.41
C SER A 59 -4.66 10.54 -31.73
N ILE A 60 -4.90 11.83 -31.96
CA ILE A 60 -4.15 12.92 -31.30
C ILE A 60 -4.43 12.91 -29.80
N VAL A 61 -5.69 12.82 -29.39
CA VAL A 61 -6.10 12.77 -27.97
C VAL A 61 -5.48 11.57 -27.27
N ALA A 62 -5.53 10.37 -27.87
CA ALA A 62 -4.90 9.18 -27.30
C ALA A 62 -3.38 9.34 -27.12
N THR A 63 -2.71 10.00 -28.08
CA THR A 63 -1.27 10.29 -27.96
C THR A 63 -1.00 11.29 -26.84
N ALA A 64 -1.81 12.35 -26.74
CA ALA A 64 -1.72 13.37 -25.71
C ALA A 64 -1.97 12.79 -24.31
N ASP A 65 -2.93 11.88 -24.17
CA ASP A 65 -3.20 11.16 -22.93
C ASP A 65 -2.00 10.32 -22.50
N THR A 66 -1.40 9.56 -23.43
CA THR A 66 -0.21 8.74 -23.15
C THR A 66 0.97 9.61 -22.71
N LEU A 67 1.23 10.72 -23.40
CA LEU A 67 2.28 11.67 -23.03
C LEU A 67 2.01 12.32 -21.66
N SER A 68 0.77 12.68 -21.37
CA SER A 68 0.39 13.31 -20.10
C SER A 68 0.58 12.34 -18.93
N ARG A 69 0.25 11.05 -19.11
CA ARG A 69 0.51 10.02 -18.09
C ARG A 69 2.00 9.79 -17.88
N ALA A 70 2.79 9.68 -18.94
CA ALA A 70 4.24 9.53 -18.87
C ALA A 70 4.89 10.69 -18.09
N LEU A 71 4.46 11.94 -18.32
CA LEU A 71 4.93 13.11 -17.58
C LEU A 71 4.59 13.05 -16.09
N VAL A 72 3.40 12.58 -15.72
CA VAL A 72 2.99 12.41 -14.31
C VAL A 72 3.82 11.31 -13.63
N LEU A 73 4.02 10.17 -14.29
CA LEU A 73 4.83 9.07 -13.76
C LEU A 73 6.30 9.49 -13.60
N ALA A 74 6.85 10.20 -14.59
CA ALA A 74 8.20 10.76 -14.51
C ALA A 74 8.32 11.80 -13.37
N ALA A 75 7.27 12.58 -13.13
CA ALA A 75 7.24 13.52 -12.02
C ALA A 75 7.18 12.83 -10.65
N ALA A 76 6.54 11.66 -10.53
CA ALA A 76 6.60 10.83 -9.33
C ALA A 76 8.02 10.28 -9.13
N ALA A 77 8.58 9.62 -10.15
CA ALA A 77 9.96 9.09 -10.13
C ALA A 77 11.02 10.15 -9.79
N ALA A 78 10.92 11.35 -10.36
CA ALA A 78 11.85 12.43 -10.04
C ALA A 78 11.71 12.95 -8.60
N ARG A 79 10.52 12.91 -7.99
CA ARG A 79 10.34 13.29 -6.59
C ARG A 79 10.91 12.23 -5.65
N ASP A 80 10.69 10.95 -5.96
CA ASP A 80 11.27 9.84 -5.20
C ASP A 80 12.79 9.88 -5.30
N GLY A 81 13.34 9.98 -6.51
CA GLY A 81 14.77 10.17 -6.73
C GLY A 81 15.34 11.38 -6.00
N ALA A 82 14.64 12.52 -5.98
CA ALA A 82 15.06 13.69 -5.22
C ALA A 82 15.15 13.39 -3.71
N ALA A 83 14.16 12.69 -3.16
CA ALA A 83 14.12 12.33 -1.74
C ALA A 83 15.23 11.31 -1.40
N GLN A 84 15.38 10.26 -2.19
CA GLN A 84 16.39 9.22 -2.02
C GLN A 84 17.81 9.80 -2.08
N ILE A 85 18.12 10.57 -3.14
CA ILE A 85 19.43 11.22 -3.30
C ILE A 85 19.68 12.22 -2.17
N SER A 86 18.65 12.96 -1.71
CA SER A 86 18.80 13.87 -0.56
C SER A 86 19.18 13.14 0.72
N ALA A 87 18.52 12.03 1.03
CA ALA A 87 18.80 11.22 2.21
C ALA A 87 20.21 10.60 2.13
N ALA A 88 20.55 9.97 0.99
CA ALA A 88 21.87 9.38 0.80
C ALA A 88 22.99 10.44 0.84
N ARG A 89 22.75 11.63 0.28
CA ARG A 89 23.68 12.75 0.36
C ARG A 89 23.87 13.23 1.80
N ALA A 90 22.78 13.32 2.58
CA ALA A 90 22.87 13.71 3.99
C ALA A 90 23.75 12.73 4.79
N ASP A 91 23.67 11.43 4.50
CA ASP A 91 24.53 10.42 5.14
C ASP A 91 26.01 10.61 4.79
N VAL A 92 26.33 10.86 3.52
CA VAL A 92 27.71 11.19 3.10
C VAL A 92 28.20 12.42 3.86
N MET A 93 27.40 13.50 3.90
CA MET A 93 27.77 14.73 4.60
C MET A 93 27.95 14.52 6.11
N ALA A 94 27.14 13.66 6.73
CA ALA A 94 27.25 13.33 8.14
C ALA A 94 28.58 12.60 8.45
N VAL A 95 28.97 11.62 7.62
CA VAL A 95 30.26 10.91 7.79
C VAL A 95 31.44 11.85 7.55
N VAL A 96 31.38 12.69 6.50
CA VAL A 96 32.42 13.69 6.20
C VAL A 96 32.57 14.68 7.34
N SER A 97 31.45 15.18 7.87
CA SER A 97 31.46 16.10 9.01
C SER A 97 32.06 15.44 10.26
N ALA A 98 31.66 14.21 10.57
CA ALA A 98 32.19 13.47 11.71
C ALA A 98 33.72 13.27 11.59
N ALA A 99 34.20 12.82 10.44
CA ALA A 99 35.63 12.64 10.19
C ALA A 99 36.43 13.94 10.34
N ARG A 100 35.92 15.05 9.78
CA ARG A 100 36.56 16.37 9.90
C ARG A 100 36.56 16.88 11.35
N THR A 101 35.47 16.70 12.10
CA THR A 101 35.38 17.07 13.52
C THR A 101 36.32 16.24 14.40
N GLU A 102 36.53 14.97 14.06
CA GLU A 102 37.49 14.09 14.74
C GLU A 102 38.95 14.36 14.34
N GLY A 103 39.22 15.30 13.42
CA GLY A 103 40.56 15.73 13.03
C GLY A 103 41.19 14.93 11.89
N PHE A 104 40.40 14.10 11.18
CA PHE A 104 40.87 13.37 10.01
C PHE A 104 40.80 14.21 8.74
N ALA A 105 41.72 13.95 7.80
CA ALA A 105 41.60 14.43 6.43
C ALA A 105 40.67 13.51 5.64
N VAL A 106 39.73 14.09 4.90
CA VAL A 106 38.84 13.36 4.00
C VAL A 106 39.26 13.66 2.56
N HIS A 107 39.62 12.63 1.81
CA HIS A 107 39.96 12.73 0.40
C HIS A 107 38.71 12.61 -0.47
N ASP A 108 38.77 13.21 -1.67
CA ASP A 108 37.63 13.24 -2.59
C ASP A 108 37.14 11.85 -3.01
N ALA A 109 38.07 10.91 -3.17
CA ALA A 109 37.77 9.51 -3.51
C ALA A 109 37.08 8.71 -2.38
N GLY A 110 36.79 9.32 -1.23
CA GLY A 110 36.10 8.68 -0.11
C GLY A 110 37.01 8.02 0.92
N SER A 111 38.33 8.21 0.85
CA SER A 111 39.26 7.73 1.89
C SER A 111 39.46 8.76 3.01
N VAL A 112 39.55 8.25 4.24
CA VAL A 112 39.81 9.05 5.45
C VAL A 112 41.21 8.73 5.96
N ALA A 113 42.01 9.77 6.19
CA ALA A 113 43.41 9.63 6.58
C ALA A 113 43.71 10.40 7.87
N VAL A 114 44.64 9.86 8.66
CA VAL A 114 45.20 10.56 9.83
C VAL A 114 46.01 11.74 9.34
N HIS A 115 45.60 12.96 9.69
CA HIS A 115 46.25 14.19 9.24
C HIS A 115 47.20 14.80 10.27
N ALA A 116 46.99 14.50 11.56
CA ALA A 116 47.74 15.05 12.68
C ALA A 116 48.21 13.95 13.64
N PRO A 117 49.33 14.15 14.37
CA PRO A 117 49.75 13.22 15.41
C PRO A 117 48.72 13.11 16.54
N PRO A 118 48.70 12.00 17.30
CA PRO A 118 47.74 11.81 18.39
C PRO A 118 47.87 12.91 19.44
N SER A 119 46.74 13.38 19.95
CA SER A 119 46.72 14.40 21.00
C SER A 119 47.34 13.86 22.30
N PRO A 120 47.93 14.72 23.16
CA PRO A 120 48.47 14.29 24.45
C PRO A 120 47.43 13.56 25.32
N LEU A 121 46.16 13.96 25.22
CA LEU A 121 45.05 13.29 25.92
C LEU A 121 44.84 11.87 25.39
N LEU A 122 44.83 11.66 24.07
CA LEU A 122 44.68 10.32 23.49
C LEU A 122 45.87 9.42 23.85
N VAL A 123 47.09 9.96 23.85
CA VAL A 123 48.28 9.23 24.31
C VAL A 123 48.16 8.85 25.80
N ALA A 124 47.65 9.74 26.65
CA ALA A 124 47.42 9.43 28.06
C ALA A 124 46.35 8.32 28.23
N LEU A 125 45.27 8.38 27.45
CA LEU A 125 44.21 7.37 27.45
C LEU A 125 44.66 6.03 26.86
N SER A 126 45.68 6.01 26.00
CA SER A 126 46.31 4.80 25.47
C SER A 126 47.41 4.25 26.38
N GLY A 127 47.35 4.52 27.69
CA GLY A 127 48.32 4.05 28.68
C GLY A 127 49.67 4.75 28.61
N GLY A 128 49.74 5.93 27.99
CA GLY A 128 50.98 6.68 27.78
C GLY A 128 51.82 6.18 26.61
N VAL A 129 51.29 5.27 25.77
CA VAL A 129 52.03 4.65 24.65
C VAL A 129 51.62 5.32 23.32
N PRO A 130 52.49 6.11 22.68
CA PRO A 130 52.12 6.84 21.45
C PRO A 130 51.77 5.94 20.26
N SER A 131 52.42 4.78 20.13
CA SER A 131 52.13 3.84 19.04
C SER A 131 50.71 3.29 19.09
N VAL A 132 50.19 3.04 20.29
CA VAL A 132 48.81 2.58 20.50
C VAL A 132 47.82 3.69 20.12
N ALA A 133 48.11 4.95 20.46
CA ALA A 133 47.27 6.09 20.05
C ALA A 133 47.24 6.27 18.52
N VAL A 134 48.36 6.05 17.82
CA VAL A 134 48.41 6.04 16.35
C VAL A 134 47.56 4.90 15.80
N GLU A 135 47.69 3.69 16.34
CA GLU A 135 46.90 2.52 15.93
C GLU A 135 45.39 2.76 16.09
N MET A 136 44.96 3.35 17.21
CA MET A 136 43.55 3.74 17.43
C MET A 136 43.04 4.71 16.36
N LEU A 137 43.83 5.73 15.99
CA LEU A 137 43.48 6.67 14.92
C LEU A 137 43.42 5.98 13.55
N THR A 138 44.36 5.06 13.27
CA THR A 138 44.36 4.29 12.01
C THR A 138 43.12 3.41 11.90
N VAL A 139 42.74 2.70 12.98
CA VAL A 139 41.52 1.88 13.02
C VAL A 139 40.28 2.75 12.82
N ARG A 140 40.20 3.90 13.49
CA ARG A 140 39.07 4.83 13.33
C ARG A 140 38.99 5.41 11.92
N ALA A 141 40.12 5.78 11.31
CA ALA A 141 40.17 6.25 9.93
C ALA A 141 39.71 5.16 8.93
N ALA A 142 40.08 3.90 9.16
CA ALA A 142 39.62 2.77 8.35
C ALA A 142 38.11 2.53 8.48
N GLU A 143 37.57 2.61 9.70
CA GLU A 143 36.12 2.52 9.96
C GLU A 143 35.35 3.64 9.23
N LEU A 144 35.80 4.89 9.37
CA LEU A 144 35.20 6.04 8.71
C LEU A 144 35.30 5.94 7.18
N THR A 145 36.41 5.40 6.66
CA THR A 145 36.57 5.11 5.24
C THR A 145 35.54 4.08 4.77
N GLY A 146 35.31 3.00 5.52
CA GLY A 146 34.29 2.01 5.21
C GLY A 146 32.89 2.62 5.16
N ARG A 147 32.51 3.36 6.21
CA ARG A 147 31.22 4.06 6.29
C ARG A 147 31.02 5.09 5.18
N LEU A 148 32.06 5.85 4.83
CA LEU A 148 32.01 6.83 3.75
C LEU A 148 31.87 6.14 2.39
N THR A 149 32.59 5.04 2.17
CA THR A 149 32.48 4.22 0.95
C THR A 149 31.06 3.68 0.79
N GLU A 150 30.45 3.13 1.85
CA GLU A 150 29.07 2.66 1.85
C GLU A 150 28.07 3.78 1.56
N ALA A 151 28.25 4.95 2.18
CA ALA A 151 27.39 6.11 1.95
C ALA A 151 27.47 6.61 0.49
N LEU A 152 28.67 6.68 -0.09
CA LEU A 152 28.86 7.06 -1.50
C LEU A 152 28.26 6.03 -2.46
N ASN A 153 28.40 4.73 -2.16
CA ASN A 153 27.77 3.67 -2.94
C ASN A 153 26.24 3.78 -2.92
N ARG A 154 25.63 4.03 -1.75
CA ARG A 154 24.18 4.25 -1.63
C ARG A 154 23.73 5.50 -2.38
N LEU A 155 24.51 6.57 -2.35
CA LEU A 155 24.24 7.77 -3.14
C LEU A 155 24.26 7.49 -4.65
N GLY A 156 25.26 6.75 -5.12
CA GLY A 156 25.33 6.34 -6.53
C GLY A 156 24.21 5.39 -6.95
N ALA A 157 23.75 4.52 -6.05
CA ALA A 157 22.61 3.63 -6.29
C ALA A 157 21.31 4.43 -6.41
N ALA A 158 21.05 5.39 -5.51
CA ALA A 158 19.87 6.26 -5.56
C ALA A 158 19.80 7.10 -6.85
N ASP A 159 20.94 7.55 -7.36
CA ASP A 159 21.01 8.25 -8.66
C ASP A 159 20.71 7.33 -9.84
N ALA A 160 21.27 6.11 -9.83
CA ALA A 160 21.02 5.11 -10.86
C ALA A 160 19.55 4.69 -10.94
N ASP A 161 18.95 4.48 -9.77
CA ASP A 161 17.54 4.12 -9.57
C ASP A 161 16.62 5.22 -10.12
N ALA A 162 16.82 6.46 -9.65
CA ALA A 162 16.09 7.63 -10.14
C ALA A 162 16.19 7.79 -11.67
N ALA A 163 17.37 7.57 -12.25
CA ALA A 163 17.56 7.64 -13.70
C ALA A 163 16.81 6.52 -14.44
N ALA A 164 16.81 5.30 -13.90
CA ALA A 164 16.09 4.16 -14.46
C ALA A 164 14.57 4.38 -14.42
N ASP A 165 14.03 4.87 -13.30
CA ASP A 165 12.60 5.11 -13.14
C ASP A 165 12.09 6.22 -14.04
N ILE A 166 12.85 7.32 -14.15
CA ILE A 166 12.52 8.42 -15.06
C ILE A 166 12.55 7.92 -16.52
N ALA A 167 13.56 7.13 -16.90
CA ALA A 167 13.65 6.55 -18.24
C ALA A 167 12.49 5.58 -18.52
N GLY A 168 12.14 4.74 -17.55
CA GLY A 168 11.00 3.82 -17.62
C GLY A 168 9.67 4.56 -17.80
N ALA A 169 9.46 5.65 -17.06
CA ALA A 169 8.25 6.46 -17.19
C ALA A 169 8.08 7.10 -18.59
N PHE A 170 9.19 7.39 -19.28
CA PHE A 170 9.18 7.93 -20.64
C PHE A 170 9.28 6.86 -21.74
N ALA A 171 9.41 5.58 -21.40
CA ALA A 171 9.35 4.50 -22.36
C ALA A 171 7.90 4.33 -22.84
N ILE A 172 7.54 5.02 -23.93
CA ILE A 172 6.21 4.96 -24.52
C ILE A 172 6.17 3.83 -25.57
N PRO A 173 5.39 2.76 -25.38
CA PRO A 173 5.25 1.70 -26.36
C PRO A 173 4.57 2.21 -27.64
N ALA A 174 4.89 1.58 -28.77
CA ALA A 174 4.19 1.86 -30.01
C ALA A 174 2.76 1.33 -29.94
N ALA A 175 1.77 2.17 -30.27
CA ALA A 175 0.36 1.78 -30.27
C ALA A 175 0.10 0.59 -31.22
N GLY A 176 -0.39 -0.52 -30.67
CA GLY A 176 -0.78 -1.72 -31.42
C GLY A 176 -2.18 -1.60 -32.04
N GLY A 177 -2.40 -2.24 -33.20
CA GLY A 177 -3.63 -2.11 -33.98
C GLY A 177 -4.72 -3.16 -33.69
N GLN A 178 -5.13 -3.38 -32.43
CA GLN A 178 -6.11 -4.45 -32.11
C GLN A 178 -7.19 -4.13 -31.06
N ALA A 179 -7.34 -2.85 -30.66
CA ALA A 179 -8.23 -2.40 -29.58
C ALA A 179 -9.70 -2.87 -29.63
N ALA A 180 -10.27 -3.08 -30.83
CA ALA A 180 -11.66 -3.48 -30.97
C ALA A 180 -11.94 -4.92 -30.49
N ALA A 181 -10.99 -5.84 -30.66
CA ALA A 181 -11.14 -7.22 -30.17
C ALA A 181 -11.00 -7.28 -28.65
N ASP A 182 -10.03 -6.53 -28.12
CA ASP A 182 -9.73 -6.45 -26.69
C ASP A 182 -10.90 -5.79 -25.92
N ALA A 183 -11.56 -4.78 -26.51
CA ALA A 183 -12.78 -4.18 -25.94
C ALA A 183 -13.93 -5.20 -25.75
N GLY A 184 -14.09 -6.13 -26.70
CA GLY A 184 -15.09 -7.19 -26.60
C GLY A 184 -14.81 -8.19 -25.48
N VAL A 185 -13.52 -8.51 -25.26
CA VAL A 185 -13.06 -9.35 -24.14
C VAL A 185 -13.38 -8.69 -22.80
N VAL A 186 -12.94 -7.44 -22.64
CA VAL A 186 -13.12 -6.67 -21.40
C VAL A 186 -14.59 -6.46 -21.06
N ALA A 187 -15.44 -6.20 -22.07
CA ALA A 187 -16.87 -6.02 -21.87
C ALA A 187 -17.60 -7.27 -21.33
N ALA A 188 -17.02 -8.47 -21.47
CA ALA A 188 -17.59 -9.71 -20.97
C ALA A 188 -17.20 -10.04 -19.52
N TRP A 189 -16.20 -9.35 -18.95
CA TRP A 189 -15.73 -9.63 -17.58
C TRP A 189 -16.78 -9.42 -16.48
N PRO A 190 -17.63 -8.37 -16.49
CA PRO A 190 -18.61 -8.17 -15.42
C PRO A 190 -19.62 -9.30 -15.21
N ILE A 191 -19.79 -10.19 -16.20
CA ILE A 191 -20.68 -11.35 -16.16
C ILE A 191 -19.93 -12.68 -16.19
N SER A 192 -18.59 -12.65 -16.11
CA SER A 192 -17.73 -13.83 -16.10
C SER A 192 -17.32 -14.18 -14.68
N SER A 193 -17.09 -15.47 -14.41
CA SER A 193 -16.48 -15.90 -13.14
C SER A 193 -15.01 -15.52 -13.12
N GLN A 194 -14.46 -15.35 -11.91
CA GLN A 194 -13.05 -15.03 -11.73
C GLN A 194 -12.14 -16.11 -12.33
N ASP A 195 -12.48 -17.39 -12.18
CA ASP A 195 -11.75 -18.51 -12.80
C ASP A 195 -11.69 -18.39 -14.33
N ARG A 196 -12.82 -18.03 -14.97
CA ARG A 196 -12.86 -17.88 -16.43
C ARG A 196 -11.98 -16.70 -16.88
N ILE A 197 -12.00 -15.61 -16.11
CA ILE A 197 -11.15 -14.45 -16.37
C ILE A 197 -9.68 -14.84 -16.22
N ALA A 198 -9.32 -15.50 -15.12
CA ALA A 198 -7.97 -15.96 -14.84
C ALA A 198 -7.45 -16.91 -15.93
N ASP A 199 -8.23 -17.92 -16.34
CA ASP A 199 -7.90 -18.85 -17.42
C ASP A 199 -7.71 -18.12 -18.76
N GLN A 200 -8.59 -17.16 -19.07
CA GLN A 200 -8.49 -16.34 -20.27
C GLN A 200 -7.19 -15.53 -20.29
N ILE A 201 -6.82 -14.88 -19.18
CA ILE A 201 -5.57 -14.12 -19.08
C ILE A 201 -4.36 -15.07 -19.12
N ALA A 202 -4.43 -16.22 -18.46
CA ALA A 202 -3.36 -17.23 -18.48
C ALA A 202 -3.03 -17.70 -19.90
N ALA A 203 -4.04 -17.80 -20.77
CA ALA A 203 -3.88 -18.16 -22.17
C ALA A 203 -3.32 -17.03 -23.07
N MET A 204 -3.31 -15.78 -22.61
CA MET A 204 -2.78 -14.64 -23.36
C MET A 204 -1.25 -14.56 -23.32
N THR A 205 -0.66 -14.06 -24.42
CA THR A 205 0.77 -13.72 -24.48
C THR A 205 1.08 -12.50 -23.59
N PRO A 206 2.34 -12.30 -23.18
CA PRO A 206 2.75 -11.10 -22.45
C PRO A 206 2.35 -9.80 -23.17
N GLU A 207 2.47 -9.75 -24.50
CA GLU A 207 2.11 -8.58 -25.30
C GLU A 207 0.61 -8.32 -25.32
N GLN A 208 -0.21 -9.38 -25.29
CA GLN A 208 -1.68 -9.24 -25.16
C GLN A 208 -2.06 -8.69 -23.79
N ARG A 209 -1.45 -9.21 -22.73
CA ARG A 209 -1.67 -8.74 -21.35
C ARG A 209 -1.27 -7.27 -21.20
N GLN A 210 -0.10 -6.91 -21.74
CA GLN A 210 0.40 -5.54 -21.71
C GLN A 210 -0.54 -4.57 -22.42
N ARG A 211 -1.07 -4.94 -23.60
CA ARG A 211 -2.08 -4.12 -24.29
C ARG A 211 -3.34 -3.91 -23.47
N LEU A 212 -3.83 -4.93 -22.76
CA LEU A 212 -4.99 -4.76 -21.87
C LEU A 212 -4.71 -3.75 -20.76
N VAL A 213 -3.54 -3.82 -20.14
CA VAL A 213 -3.12 -2.86 -19.10
C VAL A 213 -3.10 -1.43 -19.65
N GLU A 214 -2.57 -1.24 -20.86
CA GLU A 214 -2.41 0.07 -21.49
C GLU A 214 -3.73 0.67 -21.99
N GLU A 215 -4.57 -0.15 -22.63
CA GLU A 215 -5.80 0.30 -23.29
C GLU A 215 -7.03 0.30 -22.35
N PHE A 216 -7.07 -0.61 -21.37
CA PHE A 216 -8.20 -0.79 -20.46
C PHE A 216 -7.77 -0.77 -18.97
N PRO A 217 -6.98 0.22 -18.52
CA PRO A 217 -6.42 0.22 -17.16
C PRO A 217 -7.49 0.24 -16.06
N SER A 218 -8.63 0.90 -16.31
CA SER A 218 -9.73 0.94 -15.34
C SER A 218 -10.33 -0.44 -15.09
N GLN A 219 -10.55 -1.21 -16.16
CA GLN A 219 -11.13 -2.55 -16.09
C GLN A 219 -10.11 -3.55 -15.57
N VAL A 220 -8.89 -3.55 -16.08
CA VAL A 220 -7.81 -4.43 -15.61
C VAL A 220 -7.54 -4.19 -14.13
N GLY A 221 -7.42 -2.92 -13.72
CA GLY A 221 -7.11 -2.56 -12.33
C GLY A 221 -8.21 -2.86 -11.31
N ASN A 222 -9.47 -3.03 -11.75
CA ASN A 222 -10.61 -3.13 -10.83
C ASN A 222 -11.47 -4.39 -11.01
N THR A 223 -10.99 -5.39 -11.75
CA THR A 223 -11.69 -6.66 -11.98
C THR A 223 -11.02 -7.78 -11.20
N ASP A 224 -11.77 -8.40 -10.29
CA ASP A 224 -11.34 -9.61 -9.58
C ASP A 224 -11.20 -10.79 -10.58
N GLY A 225 -10.21 -11.65 -10.37
CA GLY A 225 -9.79 -12.69 -11.32
C GLY A 225 -8.61 -12.29 -12.23
N ILE A 226 -8.30 -10.99 -12.35
CA ILE A 226 -7.10 -10.52 -13.05
C ILE A 226 -5.86 -10.71 -12.15
N PRO A 227 -4.72 -11.20 -12.68
CA PRO A 227 -3.47 -11.30 -11.92
C PRO A 227 -3.09 -9.97 -11.25
N TRP A 228 -2.69 -10.02 -9.98
CA TRP A 228 -2.47 -8.81 -9.18
C TRP A 228 -1.38 -7.90 -9.75
N GLU A 229 -0.34 -8.46 -10.37
CA GLU A 229 0.71 -7.68 -11.03
C GLU A 229 0.13 -6.80 -12.14
N MET A 230 -0.79 -7.34 -12.95
CA MET A 230 -1.50 -6.56 -13.97
C MET A 230 -2.41 -5.50 -13.34
N ARG A 231 -3.08 -5.83 -12.22
CA ARG A 231 -3.92 -4.86 -11.49
C ARG A 231 -3.11 -3.70 -10.96
N VAL A 232 -1.94 -3.97 -10.37
CA VAL A 232 -1.03 -2.95 -9.83
C VAL A 232 -0.53 -2.02 -10.94
N GLU A 233 -0.09 -2.57 -12.07
CA GLU A 233 0.36 -1.78 -13.21
C GLU A 233 -0.76 -0.91 -13.80
N ALA A 234 -1.95 -1.50 -13.99
CA ALA A 234 -3.13 -0.80 -14.47
C ALA A 234 -3.58 0.31 -13.51
N ASN A 235 -3.55 0.06 -12.19
CA ASN A 235 -3.91 1.06 -11.20
C ASN A 235 -2.88 2.18 -11.07
N ARG A 236 -1.59 1.92 -11.32
CA ARG A 236 -0.59 2.98 -11.46
C ARG A 236 -0.97 3.94 -12.59
N THR A 237 -1.48 3.40 -13.70
CA THR A 237 -2.04 4.20 -14.81
C THR A 237 -3.31 4.96 -14.38
N ASN A 238 -4.25 4.33 -13.68
CA ASN A 238 -5.48 4.98 -13.19
C ASN A 238 -5.18 6.12 -12.22
N VAL A 239 -4.22 5.95 -11.31
CA VAL A 239 -3.79 7.01 -10.38
C VAL A 239 -3.16 8.18 -11.14
N ALA A 240 -2.28 7.91 -12.12
CA ALA A 240 -1.70 8.97 -12.96
C ALA A 240 -2.78 9.75 -13.73
N GLN A 241 -3.81 9.07 -14.25
CA GLN A 241 -4.96 9.72 -14.88
C GLN A 241 -5.76 10.58 -13.90
N ALA A 242 -5.91 10.14 -12.64
CA ALA A 242 -6.58 10.92 -11.61
C ALA A 242 -5.78 12.17 -11.22
N VAL A 243 -4.44 12.09 -11.15
CA VAL A 243 -3.56 13.26 -10.91
C VAL A 243 -3.78 14.36 -11.96
N LEU A 244 -4.00 14.00 -13.23
CA LEU A 244 -4.25 14.98 -14.31
C LEU A 244 -5.54 15.76 -14.10
N ARG A 245 -6.57 15.10 -13.57
CA ARG A 245 -7.94 15.64 -13.52
C ARG A 245 -8.35 16.14 -12.15
N GLU A 246 -7.54 15.94 -11.12
CA GLU A 246 -7.88 16.28 -9.73
C GLU A 246 -7.72 17.79 -9.45
N PRO A 247 -8.83 18.52 -9.21
CA PRO A 247 -8.77 19.94 -8.85
C PRO A 247 -8.48 20.19 -7.37
N ASP A 248 -8.84 19.26 -6.48
CA ASP A 248 -8.66 19.46 -5.03
C ASP A 248 -7.19 19.25 -4.63
N PRO A 249 -6.51 20.24 -4.03
CA PRO A 249 -5.09 20.12 -3.70
C PRO A 249 -4.78 19.02 -2.68
N GLN A 250 -5.68 18.73 -1.73
CA GLN A 250 -5.46 17.71 -0.70
C GLN A 250 -5.54 16.31 -1.31
N ARG A 251 -6.56 16.06 -2.13
CA ARG A 251 -6.74 14.80 -2.85
C ARG A 251 -5.67 14.59 -3.91
N LEU A 252 -5.24 15.65 -4.59
CA LEU A 252 -4.11 15.61 -5.52
C LEU A 252 -2.81 15.18 -4.81
N ALA A 253 -2.55 15.69 -3.61
CA ALA A 253 -1.37 15.29 -2.84
C ALA A 253 -1.38 13.80 -2.54
N VAL A 254 -2.54 13.24 -2.16
CA VAL A 254 -2.71 11.81 -1.90
C VAL A 254 -2.50 10.98 -3.17
N TYR A 255 -3.04 11.40 -4.33
CA TYR A 255 -2.82 10.67 -5.58
C TYR A 255 -1.35 10.68 -6.02
N ARG A 256 -0.63 11.78 -5.79
CA ARG A 256 0.82 11.81 -6.00
C ARG A 256 1.56 10.87 -5.05
N GLU A 257 1.15 10.80 -3.79
CA GLU A 257 1.71 9.86 -2.81
C GLU A 257 1.41 8.39 -3.15
N LEU A 258 0.29 8.10 -3.83
CA LEU A 258 -0.02 6.75 -4.32
C LEU A 258 0.90 6.30 -5.46
N LEU A 259 1.47 7.23 -6.22
CA LEU A 259 2.48 6.94 -7.26
C LEU A 259 3.91 6.88 -6.71
N GLY A 260 4.10 7.36 -5.48
CA GLY A 260 5.40 7.39 -4.85
C GLY A 260 5.81 6.03 -4.29
N GLU A 261 7.11 5.84 -4.14
CA GLU A 261 7.65 4.67 -3.49
C GLU A 261 7.58 4.74 -1.96
N ILE A 262 7.60 3.56 -1.34
CA ILE A 262 7.63 3.38 0.11
C ILE A 262 8.86 2.57 0.52
N ASP A 263 9.31 2.74 1.75
CA ASP A 263 10.32 1.83 2.30
C ASP A 263 9.71 0.43 2.42
N ASP A 264 10.50 -0.61 2.16
CA ASP A 264 10.03 -1.98 2.32
C ASP A 264 9.62 -2.23 3.79
N PRO A 265 8.33 -2.42 4.07
CA PRO A 265 7.88 -2.66 5.43
C PRO A 265 8.47 -3.96 6.01
N ALA A 266 8.94 -4.92 5.20
CA ALA A 266 9.64 -6.11 5.68
C ALA A 266 11.09 -5.84 6.16
N GLY A 267 11.61 -4.63 5.94
CA GLY A 267 12.95 -4.21 6.35
C GLY A 267 14.04 -4.43 5.29
N GLY A 268 13.66 -4.68 4.05
CA GLY A 268 14.59 -4.70 2.92
C GLY A 268 15.21 -3.32 2.65
N PRO A 269 16.38 -3.26 2.00
CA PRO A 269 17.06 -2.01 1.70
C PRO A 269 16.47 -1.26 0.50
N ALA A 270 15.60 -1.92 -0.27
CA ALA A 270 14.96 -1.33 -1.45
C ALA A 270 13.72 -0.54 -1.05
N ARG A 271 13.47 0.56 -1.77
CA ARG A 271 12.15 1.17 -1.80
C ARG A 271 11.31 0.43 -2.84
N LEU A 272 10.01 0.39 -2.61
CA LEU A 272 9.05 -0.38 -3.38
C LEU A 272 7.95 0.53 -3.88
N ASP A 273 7.53 0.29 -5.12
CA ASP A 273 6.27 0.83 -5.61
C ASP A 273 5.10 0.37 -4.74
N ARG A 274 4.13 1.27 -4.53
CA ARG A 274 2.88 0.91 -3.85
C ARG A 274 2.07 -0.06 -4.71
N GLN A 275 1.63 -1.15 -4.09
CA GLN A 275 0.85 -2.19 -4.76
C GLN A 275 -0.65 -1.90 -4.63
N VAL A 276 -1.20 -1.13 -5.55
CA VAL A 276 -2.63 -0.77 -5.58
C VAL A 276 -3.42 -1.83 -6.35
N LEU A 277 -4.19 -2.65 -5.63
CA LEU A 277 -5.01 -3.72 -6.20
C LEU A 277 -6.34 -3.22 -6.77
N ALA A 278 -6.89 -2.11 -6.26
CA ALA A 278 -8.05 -1.46 -6.85
C ALA A 278 -7.98 0.06 -6.61
N PHE A 279 -8.35 0.84 -7.62
CA PHE A 279 -8.42 2.29 -7.53
C PHE A 279 -9.53 2.83 -8.41
N ASP A 280 -10.55 3.41 -7.75
CA ASP A 280 -11.66 4.09 -8.42
C ASP A 280 -12.19 5.21 -7.52
N PRO A 281 -11.75 6.46 -7.76
CA PRO A 281 -12.24 7.63 -7.02
C PRO A 281 -13.76 7.82 -7.12
N GLY A 282 -14.38 7.46 -8.25
CA GLY A 282 -15.82 7.57 -8.47
C GLY A 282 -16.62 6.61 -7.58
N ARG A 283 -16.08 5.42 -7.32
CA ARG A 283 -16.63 4.45 -6.36
C ARG A 283 -16.11 4.62 -4.94
N SER A 284 -15.25 5.60 -4.66
CA SER A 284 -14.53 5.73 -3.39
C SER A 284 -13.75 4.47 -3.00
N SER A 285 -13.12 3.82 -3.99
CA SER A 285 -12.42 2.56 -3.82
C SER A 285 -10.90 2.76 -3.85
N LEU A 286 -10.20 2.18 -2.87
CA LEU A 286 -8.75 2.03 -2.81
C LEU A 286 -8.43 0.72 -2.06
N VAL A 287 -7.76 -0.21 -2.72
CA VAL A 287 -7.30 -1.45 -2.08
C VAL A 287 -5.80 -1.54 -2.28
N GLU A 288 -5.04 -1.70 -1.20
CA GLU A 288 -3.58 -1.75 -1.25
C GLU A 288 -3.05 -3.02 -0.59
N LEU A 289 -2.09 -3.67 -1.25
CA LEU A 289 -1.27 -4.74 -0.70
C LEU A 289 0.00 -4.17 -0.06
N HIS A 290 0.34 -4.67 1.11
CA HIS A 290 1.56 -4.38 1.84
C HIS A 290 2.31 -5.69 2.13
N GLY A 291 3.60 -5.73 1.79
CA GLY A 291 4.39 -6.96 1.80
C GLY A 291 4.26 -7.76 0.49
N ASN A 292 4.59 -9.05 0.53
CA ASN A 292 4.62 -9.91 -0.66
C ASN A 292 3.97 -11.27 -0.35
N VAL A 293 2.89 -11.61 -1.05
CA VAL A 293 2.15 -12.87 -0.86
C VAL A 293 2.99 -14.09 -1.23
N ALA A 294 3.89 -13.98 -2.22
CA ALA A 294 4.72 -15.11 -2.65
C ALA A 294 5.66 -15.59 -1.53
N SER A 295 6.15 -14.68 -0.68
CA SER A 295 7.02 -15.00 0.46
C SER A 295 6.27 -15.19 1.76
N ALA A 296 5.13 -14.51 1.98
CA ALA A 296 4.39 -14.54 3.23
C ALA A 296 3.90 -15.95 3.62
N SER A 297 3.73 -16.17 4.92
CA SER A 297 3.11 -17.37 5.51
C SER A 297 1.70 -17.11 6.01
N SER A 298 1.22 -15.87 6.02
CA SER A 298 -0.18 -15.51 6.31
C SER A 298 -0.58 -14.22 5.59
N VAL A 299 -1.86 -14.11 5.23
CA VAL A 299 -2.45 -12.90 4.63
C VAL A 299 -3.49 -12.32 5.57
N ALA A 300 -3.45 -11.01 5.80
CA ALA A 300 -4.48 -10.27 6.53
C ALA A 300 -5.23 -9.31 5.61
N VAL A 301 -6.56 -9.32 5.64
CA VAL A 301 -7.42 -8.33 4.97
C VAL A 301 -8.05 -7.43 6.04
N LEU A 302 -7.63 -6.18 6.12
CA LEU A 302 -8.13 -5.19 7.06
C LEU A 302 -9.27 -4.38 6.43
N VAL A 303 -10.48 -4.55 6.96
CA VAL A 303 -11.65 -3.74 6.63
C VAL A 303 -11.83 -2.69 7.74
N PRO A 304 -11.55 -1.40 7.46
CA PRO A 304 -11.48 -0.36 8.48
C PRO A 304 -12.86 0.13 8.91
N GLY A 305 -12.90 1.13 9.80
CA GLY A 305 -14.12 1.70 10.36
C GLY A 305 -14.66 2.94 9.64
N LEU A 306 -15.54 3.65 10.36
CA LEU A 306 -16.15 4.92 9.96
C LEU A 306 -15.11 5.97 9.54
N ASN A 307 -15.54 6.94 8.74
CA ASN A 307 -14.71 8.04 8.22
C ASN A 307 -13.53 7.61 7.34
N THR A 308 -13.44 6.33 6.95
CA THR A 308 -12.46 5.88 5.96
C THR A 308 -12.74 6.54 4.61
N THR A 309 -11.71 7.14 4.04
CA THR A 309 -11.73 7.78 2.71
C THR A 309 -10.40 7.53 2.00
N ILE A 310 -10.34 7.75 0.69
CA ILE A 310 -9.08 7.71 -0.05
C ILE A 310 -8.08 8.73 0.54
N THR A 311 -8.53 9.95 0.84
CA THR A 311 -7.69 11.00 1.44
C THR A 311 -7.17 10.63 2.84
N GLY A 312 -7.94 9.88 3.62
CA GLY A 312 -7.55 9.40 4.96
C GLY A 312 -6.85 8.03 4.98
N SER A 313 -6.59 7.42 3.82
CA SER A 313 -6.15 6.02 3.71
C SER A 313 -4.75 5.76 4.29
N ALA A 314 -3.89 6.77 4.36
CA ALA A 314 -2.52 6.65 4.87
C ALA A 314 -2.47 6.09 6.31
N ALA A 315 -3.45 6.42 7.16
CA ALA A 315 -3.55 5.86 8.50
C ALA A 315 -3.76 4.34 8.50
N ASN A 316 -4.67 3.85 7.64
CA ASN A 316 -4.97 2.43 7.49
C ASN A 316 -3.78 1.67 6.86
N ALA A 317 -3.13 2.26 5.86
CA ALA A 317 -1.91 1.71 5.28
C ALA A 317 -0.80 1.58 6.35
N GLY A 318 -0.67 2.59 7.22
CA GLY A 318 0.22 2.53 8.38
C GLY A 318 -0.12 1.38 9.34
N THR A 319 -1.41 1.16 9.66
CA THR A 319 -1.86 0.02 10.48
C THR A 319 -1.48 -1.31 9.85
N ALA A 320 -1.76 -1.50 8.56
CA ALA A 320 -1.48 -2.74 7.87
C ALA A 320 0.03 -3.01 7.76
N ARG A 321 0.84 -2.00 7.44
CA ARG A 321 2.30 -2.10 7.37
C ARG A 321 2.94 -2.48 8.70
N ARG A 322 2.35 -2.11 9.85
CA ARG A 322 2.86 -2.54 11.17
C ARG A 322 2.84 -4.06 11.33
N PHE A 323 1.85 -4.77 10.79
CA PHE A 323 1.83 -6.23 10.82
C PHE A 323 2.94 -6.84 9.96
N VAL A 324 3.20 -6.25 8.79
CA VAL A 324 4.29 -6.66 7.90
C VAL A 324 5.65 -6.43 8.56
N SER A 325 5.87 -5.25 9.14
CA SER A 325 7.13 -4.88 9.79
C SER A 325 7.43 -5.70 11.05
N ALA A 326 6.41 -5.95 11.87
CA ALA A 326 6.58 -6.74 13.07
C ALA A 326 7.00 -8.19 12.79
N THR A 327 6.63 -8.70 11.63
CA THR A 327 6.91 -10.07 11.19
C THR A 327 8.02 -10.17 10.16
N ARG A 328 8.64 -9.03 9.80
CA ARG A 328 9.67 -8.93 8.76
C ARG A 328 9.22 -9.57 7.43
N GLY A 329 7.98 -9.34 7.05
CA GLY A 329 7.40 -9.82 5.79
C GLY A 329 6.79 -11.22 5.83
N ASP A 330 6.77 -11.91 6.97
CA ASP A 330 6.06 -13.19 7.09
C ASP A 330 4.52 -13.02 6.98
N VAL A 331 4.02 -11.82 7.25
CA VAL A 331 2.63 -11.41 6.94
C VAL A 331 2.61 -10.46 5.75
N ALA A 332 1.72 -10.74 4.80
CA ALA A 332 1.25 -9.75 3.83
C ALA A 332 -0.10 -9.19 4.30
N ALA A 333 -0.28 -7.87 4.25
CA ALA A 333 -1.49 -7.21 4.75
C ALA A 333 -2.14 -6.37 3.66
N ILE A 334 -3.46 -6.45 3.55
CA ILE A 334 -4.27 -5.73 2.57
C ILE A 334 -5.16 -4.75 3.31
N THR A 335 -5.18 -3.49 2.87
CA THR A 335 -6.21 -2.53 3.29
C THR A 335 -7.35 -2.54 2.30
N TYR A 336 -8.58 -2.74 2.78
CA TYR A 336 -9.75 -2.85 1.93
C TYR A 336 -10.69 -1.65 2.11
N LEU A 337 -10.66 -0.73 1.15
CA LEU A 337 -11.68 0.29 0.95
C LEU A 337 -12.38 0.02 -0.39
N GLY A 338 -13.46 -0.79 -0.38
CA GLY A 338 -14.19 -1.21 -1.58
C GLY A 338 -15.36 -0.32 -2.00
N GLY A 339 -15.58 0.80 -1.30
CA GLY A 339 -16.72 1.69 -1.50
C GLY A 339 -16.77 2.81 -0.44
N PRO A 340 -17.80 3.67 -0.47
CA PRO A 340 -17.94 4.69 0.55
C PRO A 340 -18.17 4.06 1.93
N PHE A 341 -17.47 4.58 2.95
CA PHE A 341 -17.78 4.30 4.35
C PHE A 341 -18.71 5.37 4.93
N PRO A 342 -19.45 5.07 6.01
CA PRO A 342 -20.27 6.08 6.67
C PRO A 342 -19.39 7.20 7.24
N ARG A 343 -19.88 8.44 7.13
CA ARG A 343 -19.18 9.67 7.53
C ARG A 343 -20.04 10.52 8.45
N GLY A 344 -19.40 11.19 9.40
CA GLY A 344 -20.06 12.15 10.28
C GLY A 344 -19.20 13.35 10.62
N ASP A 345 -19.72 14.54 10.38
CA ASP A 345 -19.01 15.81 10.64
C ASP A 345 -18.98 16.18 12.14
N ASN A 346 -19.73 15.45 12.97
CA ASN A 346 -19.74 15.56 14.43
C ASN A 346 -20.16 14.21 15.05
N VAL A 347 -20.12 14.11 16.38
CA VAL A 347 -20.45 12.86 17.11
C VAL A 347 -21.86 12.35 16.79
N VAL A 348 -22.86 13.22 16.68
CA VAL A 348 -24.24 12.84 16.39
C VAL A 348 -24.40 12.34 14.95
N GLY A 349 -23.81 13.06 13.99
CA GLY A 349 -23.78 12.64 12.58
C GLY A 349 -23.00 11.35 12.37
N GLY A 350 -21.92 11.15 13.11
CA GLY A 350 -21.12 9.93 13.11
C GLY A 350 -21.93 8.73 13.59
N LEU A 351 -22.67 8.87 14.69
CA LEU A 351 -23.55 7.81 15.21
C LEU A 351 -24.72 7.51 14.26
N ALA A 352 -25.35 8.53 13.66
CA ALA A 352 -26.44 8.33 12.71
C ALA A 352 -25.97 7.62 11.42
N ALA A 353 -24.83 8.03 10.87
CA ALA A 353 -24.22 7.38 9.71
C ALA A 353 -23.76 5.96 10.06
N ALA A 354 -23.20 5.76 11.27
CA ALA A 354 -22.80 4.45 11.75
C ALA A 354 -23.96 3.48 11.86
N ALA A 355 -25.18 3.93 12.16
CA ALA A 355 -26.37 3.10 12.25
C ALA A 355 -27.01 2.78 10.88
N ASP A 356 -26.49 3.31 9.77
CA ASP A 356 -27.02 3.06 8.44
C ASP A 356 -26.45 1.73 7.89
N PRO A 357 -27.26 0.68 7.68
CA PRO A 357 -26.77 -0.61 7.20
C PRO A 357 -26.44 -0.61 5.69
N ARG A 358 -26.81 0.43 4.94
CA ARG A 358 -26.66 0.46 3.47
C ARG A 358 -25.20 0.33 3.03
N PHE A 359 -24.26 0.97 3.73
CA PHE A 359 -22.85 0.85 3.38
C PHE A 359 -22.34 -0.59 3.52
N ALA A 360 -22.77 -1.32 4.55
CA ALA A 360 -22.45 -2.73 4.71
C ALA A 360 -23.12 -3.61 3.63
N LEU A 361 -24.40 -3.37 3.33
CA LEU A 361 -25.11 -4.10 2.28
C LEU A 361 -24.50 -3.88 0.88
N ASP A 362 -24.08 -2.65 0.58
CA ASP A 362 -23.49 -2.30 -0.72
C ASP A 362 -22.06 -2.84 -0.87
N MET A 363 -21.30 -2.89 0.23
CA MET A 363 -19.88 -3.29 0.20
C MET A 363 -19.69 -4.80 0.39
N ALA A 364 -20.58 -5.48 1.10
CA ALA A 364 -20.46 -6.91 1.39
C ALA A 364 -20.33 -7.79 0.13
N PRO A 365 -21.15 -7.64 -0.94
CA PRO A 365 -20.98 -8.43 -2.17
C PRO A 365 -19.61 -8.22 -2.83
N ARG A 366 -19.06 -7.01 -2.75
CA ARG A 366 -17.72 -6.70 -3.28
C ARG A 366 -16.63 -7.30 -2.42
N LEU A 367 -16.81 -7.36 -1.11
CA LEU A 367 -15.86 -8.01 -0.21
C LEU A 367 -15.87 -9.53 -0.41
N VAL A 368 -17.04 -10.13 -0.65
CA VAL A 368 -17.14 -11.56 -1.04
C VAL A 368 -16.30 -11.83 -2.28
N ALA A 369 -16.53 -11.09 -3.37
CA ALA A 369 -15.77 -11.23 -4.61
C ALA A 369 -14.27 -11.00 -4.39
N PHE A 370 -13.89 -9.98 -3.61
CA PHE A 370 -12.49 -9.70 -3.32
C PHE A 370 -11.82 -10.82 -2.52
N THR A 371 -12.50 -11.39 -1.51
CA THR A 371 -11.91 -12.51 -0.75
C THR A 371 -11.75 -13.78 -1.58
N GLU A 372 -12.64 -14.03 -2.55
CA GLU A 372 -12.47 -15.09 -3.54
C GLU A 372 -11.21 -14.85 -4.40
N ASP A 373 -10.93 -13.59 -4.77
CA ASP A 373 -9.72 -13.23 -5.51
C ASP A 373 -8.44 -13.40 -4.69
N VAL A 374 -8.50 -13.09 -3.39
CA VAL A 374 -7.40 -13.30 -2.43
C VAL A 374 -7.11 -14.79 -2.27
N ASP A 375 -8.14 -15.61 -2.06
CA ASP A 375 -8.04 -17.07 -1.92
C ASP A 375 -7.40 -17.70 -3.18
N ARG A 376 -7.92 -17.33 -4.36
CA ARG A 376 -7.36 -17.74 -5.66
C ARG A 376 -5.89 -17.34 -5.82
N THR A 377 -5.54 -16.11 -5.42
CA THR A 377 -4.17 -15.62 -5.54
C THR A 377 -3.22 -16.35 -4.59
N VAL A 378 -3.66 -16.60 -3.35
CA VAL A 378 -2.94 -17.42 -2.39
C VAL A 378 -2.74 -18.84 -2.91
N ASP A 379 -3.79 -19.49 -3.42
CA ASP A 379 -3.72 -20.85 -3.96
C ASP A 379 -2.77 -20.97 -5.15
N SER A 380 -2.68 -19.92 -5.98
CA SER A 380 -1.75 -19.88 -7.12
C SER A 380 -0.28 -19.95 -6.71
N THR A 381 0.05 -19.67 -5.45
CA THR A 381 1.42 -19.83 -4.90
C THR A 381 1.80 -21.30 -4.70
N GLY A 382 0.84 -22.23 -4.73
CA GLY A 382 1.05 -23.64 -4.41
C GLY A 382 1.33 -23.91 -2.92
N ARG A 383 1.18 -22.91 -2.05
CA ARG A 383 1.37 -22.99 -0.60
C ARG A 383 0.03 -22.80 0.11
N ARG A 384 -0.15 -23.49 1.24
CA ARG A 384 -1.27 -23.20 2.15
C ARG A 384 -0.92 -21.94 2.97
N ILE A 385 -1.48 -20.80 2.60
CA ILE A 385 -1.28 -19.51 3.30
C ILE A 385 -2.62 -19.10 3.92
N PRO A 386 -2.80 -19.14 5.25
CA PRO A 386 -4.07 -18.79 5.85
C PRO A 386 -4.47 -17.32 5.62
N VAL A 387 -5.74 -17.08 5.31
CA VAL A 387 -6.31 -15.74 5.13
C VAL A 387 -7.12 -15.35 6.36
N THR A 388 -6.74 -14.24 7.00
CA THR A 388 -7.45 -13.64 8.13
C THR A 388 -8.14 -12.35 7.70
N VAL A 389 -9.48 -12.28 7.80
CA VAL A 389 -10.24 -11.04 7.54
C VAL A 389 -10.53 -10.35 8.88
N VAL A 390 -10.10 -9.09 9.02
CA VAL A 390 -10.24 -8.29 10.23
C VAL A 390 -11.19 -7.13 9.96
N GLY A 391 -12.38 -7.19 10.55
CA GLY A 391 -13.35 -6.10 10.52
C GLY A 391 -13.23 -5.22 11.75
N HIS A 392 -12.82 -3.96 11.57
CA HIS A 392 -12.71 -2.98 12.65
C HIS A 392 -13.92 -2.05 12.69
N SER A 393 -14.52 -1.83 13.86
CA SER A 393 -15.63 -0.87 13.99
C SER A 393 -16.76 -1.19 13.01
N TYR A 394 -17.21 -0.22 12.21
CA TYR A 394 -18.19 -0.46 11.14
C TYR A 394 -17.75 -1.54 10.13
N GLY A 395 -16.44 -1.70 9.90
CA GLY A 395 -15.88 -2.78 9.09
C GLY A 395 -16.27 -4.17 9.58
N GLY A 396 -16.52 -4.35 10.88
CA GLY A 396 -17.10 -5.58 11.44
C GLY A 396 -18.49 -5.88 10.89
N SER A 397 -19.35 -4.86 10.74
CA SER A 397 -20.66 -5.03 10.09
C SER A 397 -20.53 -5.40 8.62
N ILE A 398 -19.54 -4.85 7.90
CA ILE A 398 -19.28 -5.19 6.49
C ILE A 398 -18.82 -6.64 6.39
N VAL A 399 -17.81 -7.03 7.18
CA VAL A 399 -17.25 -8.39 7.22
C VAL A 399 -18.31 -9.41 7.58
N GLY A 400 -19.10 -9.17 8.62
CA GLY A 400 -20.16 -10.08 9.02
C GLY A 400 -21.29 -10.22 8.00
N THR A 401 -21.63 -9.12 7.31
CA THR A 401 -22.59 -9.17 6.20
C THR A 401 -22.00 -9.95 5.01
N ALA A 402 -20.73 -9.75 4.69
CA ALA A 402 -20.05 -10.51 3.64
C ALA A 402 -19.98 -11.99 4.01
N GLU A 403 -19.75 -12.32 5.28
CA GLU A 403 -19.76 -13.69 5.77
C GLU A 403 -21.12 -14.37 5.60
N ALA A 404 -22.22 -13.66 5.87
CA ALA A 404 -23.57 -14.14 5.56
C ALA A 404 -23.83 -14.33 4.06
N LEU A 405 -23.09 -13.64 3.19
CA LEU A 405 -23.15 -13.76 1.73
C LEU A 405 -22.14 -14.75 1.14
N GLY A 406 -21.38 -15.45 1.98
CA GLY A 406 -20.40 -16.44 1.53
C GLY A 406 -19.02 -15.88 1.18
N MET A 407 -18.54 -14.92 1.96
CA MET A 407 -17.11 -14.57 2.03
C MET A 407 -16.28 -15.82 2.35
N THR A 408 -15.04 -15.89 1.87
CA THR A 408 -14.09 -16.96 2.22
C THR A 408 -12.99 -16.41 3.13
N SER A 409 -12.68 -17.15 4.20
CA SER A 409 -11.55 -16.85 5.08
C SER A 409 -11.24 -18.06 5.98
N ASP A 410 -9.99 -18.26 6.35
CA ASP A 410 -9.63 -19.23 7.39
C ASP A 410 -9.93 -18.71 8.80
N ARG A 411 -9.82 -17.40 8.97
CA ARG A 411 -10.04 -16.71 10.25
C ARG A 411 -10.78 -15.40 10.03
N THR A 412 -11.76 -15.11 10.87
CA THR A 412 -12.51 -13.86 10.86
C THR A 412 -12.40 -13.20 12.22
N MET A 413 -12.04 -11.92 12.27
CA MET A 413 -11.91 -11.15 13.50
C MET A 413 -12.87 -9.96 13.51
N TYR A 414 -13.70 -9.89 14.54
CA TYR A 414 -14.57 -8.77 14.86
C TYR A 414 -13.89 -7.90 15.94
N VAL A 415 -13.16 -6.87 15.52
CA VAL A 415 -12.36 -6.03 16.42
C VAL A 415 -13.09 -4.71 16.68
N ALA A 416 -13.50 -4.49 17.93
CA ALA A 416 -14.32 -3.35 18.34
C ALA A 416 -15.49 -3.15 17.35
N ALA A 417 -16.15 -4.24 16.96
CA ALA A 417 -17.03 -4.29 15.80
C ALA A 417 -18.41 -3.70 16.10
N ALA A 418 -19.02 -3.04 15.11
CA ALA A 418 -20.38 -2.54 15.21
C ALA A 418 -21.45 -3.64 15.33
N GLY A 419 -21.12 -4.87 14.92
CA GLY A 419 -21.99 -6.04 15.04
C GLY A 419 -21.52 -7.20 14.16
N ALA A 420 -22.25 -8.31 14.24
CA ALA A 420 -21.98 -9.56 13.54
C ALA A 420 -22.37 -9.57 12.05
N GLY A 421 -22.99 -8.51 11.54
CA GLY A 421 -23.44 -8.39 10.15
C GLY A 421 -24.93 -8.05 10.04
N VAL A 422 -25.30 -7.35 8.97
CA VAL A 422 -26.70 -6.97 8.73
C VAL A 422 -27.55 -8.23 8.57
N GLY A 423 -28.53 -8.41 9.46
CA GLY A 423 -29.41 -9.58 9.46
C GLY A 423 -28.87 -10.80 10.20
N VAL A 424 -27.61 -10.81 10.64
CA VAL A 424 -27.01 -11.91 11.40
C VAL A 424 -27.44 -11.85 12.86
N ARG A 425 -28.08 -12.90 13.36
CA ARG A 425 -28.56 -13.04 14.73
C ARG A 425 -28.00 -14.24 15.44
N GLU A 426 -27.76 -15.31 14.71
CA GLU A 426 -27.19 -16.55 15.21
C GLU A 426 -26.08 -17.08 14.28
N PRO A 427 -25.20 -17.97 14.76
CA PRO A 427 -24.07 -18.45 13.97
C PRO A 427 -24.47 -19.10 12.63
N ASP A 428 -25.66 -19.68 12.55
CA ASP A 428 -26.18 -20.34 11.35
C ASP A 428 -26.54 -19.34 10.23
N ASP A 429 -26.69 -18.04 10.52
CA ASP A 429 -26.88 -16.99 9.53
C ASP A 429 -25.59 -16.68 8.73
N TRP A 430 -24.42 -17.08 9.26
CA TRP A 430 -23.18 -16.98 8.53
C TRP A 430 -23.01 -18.14 7.56
N HIS A 431 -22.53 -17.83 6.36
CA HIS A 431 -22.43 -18.80 5.26
C HIS A 431 -21.02 -18.82 4.66
N ASN A 432 -19.99 -18.62 5.49
CA ASN A 432 -18.58 -18.66 5.05
C ASN A 432 -18.30 -19.92 4.23
N ARG A 433 -17.66 -19.76 3.07
CA ARG A 433 -17.36 -20.90 2.17
C ARG A 433 -16.41 -21.90 2.81
N ASN A 434 -15.58 -21.47 3.76
CA ASN A 434 -14.77 -22.36 4.58
C ASN A 434 -15.60 -22.84 5.80
N PRO A 435 -16.04 -24.12 5.83
CA PRO A 435 -16.83 -24.65 6.95
C PRO A 435 -16.03 -24.77 8.25
N HIS A 436 -14.71 -24.60 8.20
CA HIS A 436 -13.79 -24.68 9.33
C HIS A 436 -13.27 -23.31 9.78
N VAL A 437 -13.88 -22.22 9.30
CA VAL A 437 -13.48 -20.85 9.69
C VAL A 437 -13.46 -20.69 11.22
N LEU A 438 -12.39 -20.09 11.73
CA LEU A 438 -12.30 -19.69 13.13
C LEU A 438 -12.73 -18.24 13.27
N ARG A 439 -13.64 -17.98 14.21
CA ARG A 439 -14.14 -16.62 14.49
C ARG A 439 -13.59 -16.12 15.81
N PHE A 440 -13.15 -14.88 15.82
CA PHE A 440 -12.63 -14.20 16.99
C PHE A 440 -13.34 -12.86 17.16
N SER A 441 -13.47 -12.41 18.41
CA SER A 441 -13.91 -11.06 18.72
C SER A 441 -13.00 -10.41 19.74
N MET A 442 -12.94 -9.08 19.73
CA MET A 442 -12.23 -8.30 20.73
C MET A 442 -12.85 -6.90 20.84
N THR A 443 -13.60 -6.64 21.91
CA THR A 443 -14.06 -5.29 22.25
C THR A 443 -13.42 -4.84 23.58
N PRO A 444 -12.64 -3.74 23.59
CA PRO A 444 -12.07 -3.19 24.82
C PRO A 444 -13.15 -2.80 25.84
N PRO A 445 -12.91 -3.01 27.14
CA PRO A 445 -13.81 -2.51 28.17
C PRO A 445 -13.97 -0.99 28.07
N GLY A 446 -15.20 -0.48 28.12
CA GLY A 446 -15.48 0.96 28.04
C GLY A 446 -15.29 1.57 26.65
N ASP A 447 -15.14 0.75 25.61
CA ASP A 447 -15.29 1.18 24.22
C ASP A 447 -16.72 1.70 23.99
N PHE A 448 -16.85 2.81 23.26
CA PHE A 448 -18.15 3.37 22.92
C PHE A 448 -18.95 2.47 21.97
N ILE A 449 -18.29 1.57 21.23
CA ILE A 449 -18.97 0.67 20.30
C ILE A 449 -19.95 -0.26 21.03
N ALA A 450 -19.69 -0.58 22.31
CA ALA A 450 -20.60 -1.37 23.14
C ALA A 450 -21.99 -0.71 23.31
N ALA A 451 -22.14 0.59 23.04
CA ALA A 451 -23.43 1.28 23.05
C ALA A 451 -24.27 1.04 21.78
N VAL A 452 -23.65 0.56 20.70
CA VAL A 452 -24.30 0.33 19.39
C VAL A 452 -24.20 -1.13 18.91
N GLN A 453 -23.26 -1.90 19.47
CA GLN A 453 -23.01 -3.31 19.21
C GLN A 453 -24.17 -4.16 19.74
N GLY A 454 -24.69 -5.07 18.91
CA GLY A 454 -25.65 -6.09 19.33
C GLY A 454 -27.01 -5.60 19.83
N ILE A 455 -27.39 -4.35 19.58
CA ILE A 455 -28.71 -3.83 19.95
C ILE A 455 -29.79 -4.80 19.41
N PRO A 456 -30.69 -5.35 20.25
CA PRO A 456 -31.75 -6.24 19.77
C PRO A 456 -32.63 -5.52 18.73
N GLY A 457 -32.62 -6.03 17.49
CA GLY A 457 -33.34 -5.37 16.39
C GLY A 457 -32.50 -4.33 15.63
N GLY A 458 -31.25 -4.12 16.04
CA GLY A 458 -30.32 -3.15 15.49
C GLY A 458 -29.86 -3.45 14.07
N PRO A 459 -29.31 -2.44 13.38
CA PRO A 459 -28.99 -2.51 11.95
C PRO A 459 -27.78 -3.41 11.62
N HIS A 460 -26.93 -3.74 12.59
CA HIS A 460 -25.65 -4.46 12.36
C HIS A 460 -25.61 -5.90 12.88
N GLY A 461 -26.76 -6.45 13.28
CA GLY A 461 -26.86 -7.81 13.79
C GLY A 461 -26.53 -7.95 15.28
N ALA A 462 -26.31 -9.20 15.70
CA ALA A 462 -25.97 -9.57 17.07
C ALA A 462 -24.60 -9.05 17.52
N ASP A 463 -24.34 -9.11 18.82
CA ASP A 463 -23.02 -8.84 19.39
C ASP A 463 -22.08 -10.03 19.11
N PRO A 464 -21.01 -9.87 18.31
CA PRO A 464 -20.04 -10.95 18.10
C PRO A 464 -19.34 -11.42 19.38
N ASP A 465 -19.24 -10.61 20.43
CA ASP A 465 -18.69 -11.01 21.75
C ASP A 465 -19.57 -12.03 22.48
N GLU A 466 -20.85 -12.09 22.14
CA GLU A 466 -21.84 -12.98 22.76
C GLU A 466 -22.25 -14.15 21.86
N MET A 467 -21.76 -14.19 20.60
CA MET A 467 -22.14 -15.20 19.64
C MET A 467 -21.51 -16.58 19.94
N PRO A 468 -22.31 -17.66 20.02
CA PRO A 468 -21.77 -19.00 20.19
C PRO A 468 -20.76 -19.38 19.10
N GLY A 469 -19.65 -19.97 19.50
CA GLY A 469 -18.58 -20.37 18.56
C GLY A 469 -17.59 -19.25 18.20
N VAL A 470 -17.81 -18.01 18.64
CA VAL A 470 -16.82 -16.93 18.52
C VAL A 470 -15.86 -16.96 19.72
N ILE A 471 -14.56 -16.94 19.43
CA ILE A 471 -13.50 -16.93 20.44
C ILE A 471 -13.22 -15.48 20.86
N ARG A 472 -13.74 -15.09 22.02
CA ARG A 472 -13.51 -13.76 22.59
C ARG A 472 -12.08 -13.63 23.13
N LEU A 473 -11.34 -12.64 22.63
CA LEU A 473 -10.00 -12.29 23.06
C LEU A 473 -10.02 -11.09 24.00
N PRO A 474 -9.26 -11.12 25.12
CA PRO A 474 -9.16 -9.96 26.00
C PRO A 474 -8.31 -8.86 25.36
N ALA A 475 -8.70 -7.60 25.53
CA ALA A 475 -7.91 -6.45 25.07
C ALA A 475 -6.62 -6.22 25.89
N GLY A 476 -6.58 -6.71 27.14
CA GLY A 476 -5.38 -6.68 27.98
C GLY A 476 -4.91 -5.26 28.36
N ARG A 477 -3.61 -5.00 28.24
CA ARG A 477 -2.96 -3.74 28.63
C ARG A 477 -2.16 -3.13 27.48
N TYR A 478 -1.95 -1.82 27.55
CA TYR A 478 -0.88 -1.14 26.82
C TYR A 478 0.48 -1.56 27.37
N ASP A 479 1.54 -1.37 26.57
CA ASP A 479 2.92 -1.70 26.98
C ASP A 479 3.42 -0.86 28.17
N ASP A 480 2.81 0.29 28.42
CA ASP A 480 3.08 1.12 29.61
C ASP A 480 2.37 0.62 30.89
N GLY A 481 1.65 -0.50 30.80
CA GLY A 481 0.94 -1.15 31.90
C GLY A 481 -0.47 -0.64 32.17
N ARG A 482 -0.93 0.44 31.50
CA ARG A 482 -2.32 0.91 31.63
C ARG A 482 -3.31 -0.10 31.03
N PRO A 483 -4.53 -0.24 31.58
CA PRO A 483 -5.57 -1.06 30.94
C PRO A 483 -5.89 -0.56 29.53
N MET A 484 -6.04 -1.48 28.57
CA MET A 484 -6.58 -1.20 27.24
C MET A 484 -8.09 -1.05 27.33
N ALA A 485 -8.55 0.14 27.70
CA ALA A 485 -9.94 0.43 28.02
C ALA A 485 -10.31 1.90 27.76
N GLY A 486 -11.60 2.16 27.62
CA GLY A 486 -12.17 3.48 27.39
C GLY A 486 -12.25 3.86 25.90
N PRO A 487 -12.73 5.08 25.58
CA PRO A 487 -13.00 5.48 24.20
C PRO A 487 -11.77 5.49 23.27
N SER A 488 -10.58 5.78 23.80
CA SER A 488 -9.34 5.73 22.99
C SER A 488 -8.96 4.31 22.58
N ALA A 489 -9.31 3.31 23.41
CA ALA A 489 -9.00 1.91 23.16
C ALA A 489 -9.63 1.40 21.85
N HIS A 490 -10.72 2.02 21.38
CA HIS A 490 -11.42 1.67 20.15
C HIS A 490 -10.50 1.53 18.94
N SER A 491 -9.59 2.48 18.74
CA SER A 491 -8.62 2.45 17.64
C SER A 491 -7.26 1.94 18.10
N ASP A 492 -6.92 2.09 19.39
CA ASP A 492 -5.62 1.70 19.91
C ASP A 492 -5.39 0.18 19.90
N VAL A 493 -6.45 -0.64 19.95
CA VAL A 493 -6.31 -2.10 19.80
C VAL A 493 -5.59 -2.53 18.53
N LEU A 494 -5.67 -1.73 17.46
CA LEU A 494 -4.99 -1.99 16.18
C LEU A 494 -3.72 -1.15 16.00
N ASN A 495 -3.53 -0.09 16.78
CA ASN A 495 -2.55 0.95 16.47
C ASN A 495 -1.52 1.19 17.58
N ALA A 496 -1.80 0.77 18.80
CA ALA A 496 -0.93 0.97 19.95
C ALA A 496 -0.21 -0.34 20.35
N PRO A 497 1.08 -0.25 20.74
CA PRO A 497 1.79 -1.37 21.35
C PRO A 497 1.05 -1.85 22.61
N SER A 498 0.53 -3.09 22.54
CA SER A 498 -0.40 -3.62 23.53
C SER A 498 -0.56 -5.13 23.41
N ASP A 499 -1.16 -5.73 24.44
CA ASP A 499 -1.58 -7.14 24.43
C ASP A 499 -2.64 -7.40 23.35
N ALA A 500 -3.59 -6.47 23.18
CA ALA A 500 -4.59 -6.53 22.11
C ALA A 500 -3.95 -6.66 20.74
N TRP A 501 -3.01 -5.76 20.42
CA TRP A 501 -2.33 -5.75 19.13
C TRP A 501 -1.53 -7.04 18.90
N ARG A 502 -0.82 -7.53 19.92
CA ARG A 502 -0.10 -8.83 19.87
C ARG A 502 -1.05 -10.01 19.69
N ALA A 503 -2.23 -9.97 20.30
CA ALA A 503 -3.24 -11.00 20.14
C ALA A 503 -3.84 -11.00 18.72
N ILE A 504 -4.10 -9.82 18.14
CA ILE A 504 -4.53 -9.72 16.74
C ILE A 504 -3.46 -10.28 15.80
N LEU A 505 -2.20 -9.88 16.00
CA LEU A 505 -1.09 -10.43 15.23
C LEU A 505 -0.98 -11.96 15.38
N GLY A 506 -1.14 -12.49 16.60
CA GLY A 506 -1.10 -13.93 16.86
C GLY A 506 -2.26 -14.73 16.23
N VAL A 507 -3.42 -14.10 15.98
CA VAL A 507 -4.48 -14.72 15.16
C VAL A 507 -4.09 -14.70 13.69
N ILE A 508 -3.53 -13.59 13.20
CA ILE A 508 -3.07 -13.47 11.81
C ILE A 508 -2.00 -14.52 11.50
N THR A 509 -0.97 -14.66 12.33
CA THR A 509 0.12 -15.65 12.17
C THR A 509 -0.32 -17.08 12.51
N GLY A 510 -1.45 -17.24 13.21
CA GLY A 510 -1.98 -18.55 13.62
C GLY A 510 -1.36 -19.12 14.90
N ASP A 511 -0.56 -18.33 15.63
CA ASP A 511 0.05 -18.73 16.90
C ASP A 511 -1.01 -18.94 18.00
N ILE A 512 -2.12 -18.22 17.94
CA ILE A 512 -3.22 -18.33 18.91
C ILE A 512 -4.21 -19.45 18.55
N GLY A 513 -4.12 -19.99 17.32
CA GLY A 513 -4.93 -21.10 16.83
C GLY A 513 -4.32 -22.49 17.02
N ARG A 514 -3.05 -22.59 17.44
CA ARG A 514 -2.33 -23.88 17.53
C ARG A 514 -2.76 -24.79 18.69
N ASP A 515 -3.71 -24.38 19.54
CA ASP A 515 -3.89 -25.09 20.81
C ASP A 515 -5.10 -26.02 20.94
N ARG A 516 -6.03 -26.19 19.96
CA ARG A 516 -7.13 -27.18 20.13
C ARG A 516 -7.67 -27.98 18.92
N ALA A 517 -7.28 -27.75 17.66
CA ALA A 517 -7.96 -28.44 16.54
C ALA A 517 -7.08 -29.22 15.54
N THR A 518 -5.75 -29.09 15.55
CA THR A 518 -4.88 -29.74 14.53
C THR A 518 -3.75 -30.61 15.09
N SER A 519 -3.72 -30.88 16.40
CA SER A 519 -2.70 -31.73 17.06
C SER A 519 -3.18 -33.13 17.49
N ARG A 520 -4.21 -33.69 16.84
CA ARG A 520 -4.52 -35.14 16.83
C ARG A 520 -4.83 -35.51 15.38
N GLN A 521 -4.04 -36.31 14.67
CA GLN A 521 -3.57 -37.66 15.00
C GLN A 521 -2.17 -37.96 14.44
N PRO A 522 -1.39 -38.77 15.17
CA PRO A 522 -0.90 -40.02 14.61
C PRO A 522 -1.48 -41.19 15.42
N GLY A 523 -2.16 -42.10 14.71
CA GLY A 523 -2.72 -43.34 15.23
C GLY A 523 -3.04 -44.26 14.07
#